data_AF-A0AAD6CEC8-F1
#
_entry.id   AF-A0AAD6CEC8-F1
#
_cell.length_a   1.000
_cell.length_b   1.000
_cell.length_c   1.000
_cell.angle_alpha   90.00
_cell.angle_beta   90.00
_cell.angle_gamma   90.00
#
_symmetry.space_group_name_H-M   'P 1'
#
loop_
_entity.id
_entity.type
_entity.pdbx_description
1 polymer ?
#
loop_
_entity_poly.entity_id
_entity_poly.type
_entity_poly.pdbx_seq_one_letter_code
_entity_poly.pdbx_strand_id
1 'polypeptide(L)'
;MEARGKGKVTPAEIKSLLSTTANPNVFHDGVTASPFLGSIAQRGRGLIDAYKLMHTTTKFNVSTISFNNTEHIAPAYIQINNTGSLPRVYTVGHVGAATVYTLPKNSSIPQRNNLGDFVA
;
A
#
# COMPACT_ATOMS: atom_id res chain seq x y z
N MET A 1 -20.25 -0.46 5.32
CA MET A 1 -20.46 0.24 4.03
C MET A 1 -21.18 -0.75 3.14
N GLU A 2 -22.48 -0.54 2.88
CA GLU A 2 -23.28 -1.44 2.04
C GLU A 2 -23.49 -0.77 0.68
N ALA A 3 -23.10 -1.43 -0.40
CA ALA A 3 -23.29 -0.94 -1.76
C ALA A 3 -24.54 -1.59 -2.37
N ARG A 4 -25.64 -0.85 -2.46
CA ARG A 4 -26.82 -1.24 -3.26
C ARG A 4 -26.70 -0.63 -4.66
N GLY A 5 -26.08 -1.39 -5.57
CA GLY A 5 -26.02 -1.08 -7.00
C GLY A 5 -26.30 -2.33 -7.83
N LYS A 6 -27.01 -2.18 -8.95
CA LYS A 6 -27.26 -3.27 -9.91
C LYS A 6 -25.96 -3.62 -10.66
N GLY A 7 -25.11 -4.39 -9.99
CA GLY A 7 -23.83 -4.89 -10.47
C GLY A 7 -23.09 -5.49 -9.29
N LYS A 8 -22.72 -6.78 -9.34
CA LYS A 8 -22.06 -7.49 -8.25
C LYS A 8 -20.62 -7.00 -8.08
N VAL A 9 -20.41 -5.76 -7.66
CA VAL A 9 -19.08 -5.29 -7.22
C VAL A 9 -18.88 -5.82 -5.80
N THR A 10 -17.87 -6.66 -5.62
CA THR A 10 -17.58 -7.26 -4.33
C THR A 10 -16.85 -6.25 -3.42
N PRO A 11 -16.97 -6.37 -2.08
CA PRO A 11 -16.18 -5.56 -1.15
C PRO A 11 -14.66 -5.66 -1.42
N ALA A 12 -14.19 -6.83 -1.88
CA ALA A 12 -12.80 -7.04 -2.25
C ALA A 12 -12.39 -6.19 -3.47
N GLU A 13 -13.23 -6.11 -4.49
CA GLU A 13 -13.00 -5.23 -5.66
C GLU A 13 -13.01 -3.76 -5.26
N ILE A 14 -13.94 -3.32 -4.41
CA ILE A 14 -13.96 -1.93 -3.91
C ILE A 14 -12.65 -1.63 -3.18
N LYS A 15 -12.22 -2.51 -2.28
CA LYS A 15 -10.97 -2.34 -1.53
C LYS A 15 -9.76 -2.31 -2.45
N SER A 16 -9.71 -3.17 -3.45
CA SER A 16 -8.64 -3.21 -4.46
C SER A 16 -8.58 -1.91 -5.26
N LEU A 17 -9.72 -1.43 -5.75
CA LEU A 17 -9.81 -0.19 -6.52
C LEU A 17 -9.38 1.03 -5.68
N LEU A 18 -9.90 1.16 -4.45
CA LEU A 18 -9.49 2.23 -3.52
C LEU A 18 -7.99 2.18 -3.23
N SER A 19 -7.44 0.99 -3.04
CA SER A 19 -6.03 0.79 -2.70
C SER A 19 -5.07 1.07 -3.85
N THR A 20 -5.44 0.69 -5.06
CA THR A 20 -4.55 0.73 -6.24
C THR A 20 -4.59 2.05 -6.98
N THR A 21 -5.59 2.89 -6.69
CA THR A 21 -5.71 4.25 -7.24
C THR A 21 -5.30 5.34 -6.25
N ALA A 22 -5.03 4.98 -4.99
CA ALA A 22 -4.57 5.91 -3.96
C ALA A 22 -3.19 6.50 -4.27
N ASN A 23 -2.96 7.72 -3.77
CA ASN A 23 -1.68 8.43 -3.86
C ASN A 23 -0.83 8.11 -2.63
N PRO A 24 0.33 7.42 -2.78
CA PRO A 24 1.15 7.01 -1.64
C PRO A 24 1.77 8.22 -0.91
N ASN A 25 1.63 8.30 0.42
CA ASN A 25 2.18 9.40 1.21
C ASN A 25 3.64 9.14 1.63
N VAL A 26 4.41 10.23 1.77
CA VAL A 26 5.72 10.21 2.41
C VAL A 26 5.61 9.94 3.91
N PHE A 27 6.71 9.50 4.52
CA PHE A 27 6.80 9.37 5.96
C PHE A 27 6.69 10.75 6.60
N HIS A 28 5.89 10.85 7.65
CA HIS A 28 5.74 12.05 8.46
C HIS A 28 5.91 11.67 9.93
N ASP A 29 6.80 12.37 10.63
CA ASP A 29 7.11 12.11 12.04
C ASP A 29 6.16 12.83 13.02
N GLY A 30 5.24 13.63 12.48
CA GLY A 30 4.31 14.48 13.23
C GLY A 30 4.62 15.97 13.12
N VAL A 31 5.81 16.32 12.63
CA VAL A 31 6.29 17.69 12.45
C VAL A 31 6.74 17.95 11.00
N THR A 32 7.48 17.02 10.41
CA THR A 32 8.09 17.18 9.08
C THR A 32 7.85 15.97 8.16
N ALA A 33 7.76 16.27 6.87
CA ALA A 33 7.69 15.29 5.81
C ALA A 33 9.11 14.87 5.37
N SER A 34 9.34 13.56 5.31
CA SER A 34 10.61 12.98 4.84
C SER A 34 10.61 12.74 3.32
N PRO A 35 11.78 12.56 2.68
CA PRO A 35 11.87 12.31 1.23
C PRO A 35 11.52 10.88 0.81
N PHE A 36 11.21 9.99 1.76
CA PHE A 36 10.88 8.58 1.52
C PHE A 36 9.43 8.26 1.89
N LEU A 37 8.91 7.16 1.34
CA LEU A 37 7.55 6.71 1.61
C LEU A 37 7.37 6.24 3.06
N GLY A 38 6.22 6.54 3.67
CA GLY A 38 5.87 6.01 4.99
C GLY A 38 5.59 4.51 4.95
N SER A 39 5.80 3.82 6.08
CA SER A 39 5.51 2.39 6.17
C SER A 39 4.06 2.07 5.79
N ILE A 40 3.81 0.91 5.20
CA ILE A 40 2.43 0.48 4.89
C ILE A 40 1.56 0.41 6.16
N ALA A 41 2.17 0.13 7.32
CA ALA A 41 1.47 0.14 8.60
C ALA A 41 0.97 1.54 9.01
N GLN A 42 1.71 2.60 8.66
CA GLN A 42 1.35 3.98 9.00
C GLN A 42 0.38 4.60 7.98
N ARG A 43 0.69 4.48 6.68
CA ARG A 43 -0.05 5.19 5.62
C ARG A 43 -1.09 4.34 4.89
N GLY A 44 -1.10 3.03 5.12
CA GLY A 44 -1.81 2.09 4.26
C GLY A 44 -1.36 2.24 2.80
N ARG A 45 -2.31 2.53 1.92
CA ARG A 45 -2.09 2.77 0.48
C ARG A 45 -1.96 4.26 0.13
N GLY A 46 -2.15 5.14 1.11
CA GLY A 46 -2.11 6.59 0.96
C GLY A 46 -3.49 7.24 0.80
N LEU A 47 -3.53 8.44 0.22
CA LEU A 47 -4.74 9.25 0.09
C LEU A 47 -5.63 8.74 -1.04
N ILE A 48 -6.93 8.63 -0.77
CA ILE A 48 -7.92 8.21 -1.77
C ILE A 48 -7.99 9.25 -2.88
N ASP A 49 -7.90 8.79 -4.12
CA ASP A 49 -8.08 9.61 -5.32
C ASP A 49 -9.38 9.18 -6.03
N ALA A 50 -10.47 9.88 -5.72
CA ALA A 50 -11.79 9.55 -6.27
C ALA A 50 -11.84 9.69 -7.79
N TYR A 51 -11.06 10.61 -8.37
CA TYR A 51 -11.01 10.80 -9.81
C TYR A 51 -10.33 9.60 -10.49
N LYS A 52 -9.15 9.19 -10.03
CA LYS A 52 -8.47 7.98 -10.55
C LYS A 52 -9.33 6.74 -10.35
N LEU A 53 -10.04 6.64 -9.22
CA LEU A 53 -10.94 5.53 -8.92
C LEU A 53 -12.06 5.39 -9.96
N MET A 54 -12.71 6.51 -10.33
CA MET A 54 -13.83 6.49 -11.29
C MET A 54 -13.40 6.29 -12.74
N HIS A 55 -12.15 6.65 -13.07
CA HIS A 55 -11.65 6.65 -14.46
C HIS A 55 -10.67 5.52 -14.77
N THR A 56 -10.28 4.69 -13.80
CA THR A 56 -9.37 3.57 -14.05
C THR A 56 -10.03 2.47 -14.87
N THR A 57 -9.30 1.97 -15.86
CA THR A 57 -9.63 0.74 -16.60
C THR A 57 -8.77 -0.45 -16.16
N THR A 58 -7.88 -0.25 -15.19
CA THR A 58 -6.97 -1.28 -14.70
C THR A 58 -7.44 -1.76 -13.33
N LYS A 59 -7.75 -3.05 -13.22
CA LYS A 59 -8.16 -3.71 -11.98
C LYS A 59 -7.10 -4.70 -11.53
N PHE A 60 -6.97 -4.85 -10.21
CA PHE A 60 -6.06 -5.80 -9.57
C PHE A 60 -6.86 -6.80 -8.74
N ASN A 61 -6.41 -8.06 -8.71
CA ASN A 61 -7.02 -9.10 -7.87
C ASN A 61 -6.79 -8.87 -6.36
N VAL A 62 -5.69 -8.20 -5.99
CA VAL A 62 -5.30 -7.96 -4.60
C VAL A 62 -5.19 -6.47 -4.29
N SER A 63 -5.56 -6.11 -3.06
CA SER A 63 -5.32 -4.76 -2.50
C SER A 63 -3.98 -4.64 -1.78
N THR A 64 -3.39 -5.78 -1.39
CA THR A 64 -2.09 -5.85 -0.72
C THR A 64 -1.49 -7.23 -0.82
N ILE A 65 -0.17 -7.30 -0.68
CA ILE A 65 0.58 -8.54 -0.48
C ILE A 65 1.16 -8.45 0.93
N SER A 66 0.89 -9.48 1.74
CA SER A 66 1.48 -9.61 3.08
C SER A 66 2.48 -10.75 3.04
N PHE A 67 3.76 -10.41 3.16
CA PHE A 67 4.85 -11.40 3.13
C PHE A 67 4.98 -12.19 4.45
N ASN A 68 4.41 -11.68 5.55
CA ASN A 68 4.32 -12.33 6.86
C ASN A 68 5.62 -13.09 7.25
N ASN A 69 5.53 -14.39 7.57
CA ASN A 69 6.65 -15.23 8.01
C ASN A 69 7.71 -15.31 6.90
N THR A 70 8.78 -14.52 7.05
CA THR A 70 9.89 -14.48 6.09
C THR A 70 10.71 -15.76 6.03
N GLU A 71 10.60 -16.63 7.04
CA GLU A 71 11.26 -17.95 7.05
C GLU A 71 10.50 -18.96 6.16
N HIS A 72 9.19 -18.78 5.98
CA HIS A 72 8.31 -19.69 5.21
C HIS A 72 7.37 -18.91 4.27
N ILE A 73 7.95 -18.20 3.30
CA ILE A 73 7.19 -17.35 2.37
C ILE A 73 6.42 -18.22 1.37
N ALA A 74 5.10 -18.07 1.34
CA ALA A 74 4.26 -18.59 0.27
C ALA A 74 4.32 -17.67 -0.97
N PRO A 75 4.22 -18.21 -2.20
CA PRO A 75 4.15 -17.40 -3.41
C PRO A 75 2.95 -16.43 -3.40
N ALA A 76 3.16 -15.20 -3.86
CA ALA A 76 2.11 -14.20 -4.04
C ALA A 76 2.02 -13.80 -5.52
N TYR A 77 0.78 -13.59 -6.01
CA TYR A 77 0.52 -13.28 -7.41
C TYR A 77 -0.32 -12.00 -7.55
N ILE A 78 0.12 -11.14 -8.46
CA ILE A 78 -0.65 -9.97 -8.90
C ILE A 78 -1.22 -10.28 -10.27
N GLN A 79 -2.54 -10.25 -10.37
CA GLN A 79 -3.24 -10.31 -11.64
C GLN A 79 -3.75 -8.92 -12.00
N ILE A 80 -3.40 -8.48 -13.21
CA ILE A 80 -3.83 -7.20 -13.79
C ILE A 80 -4.89 -7.49 -14.84
N ASN A 81 -6.04 -6.83 -14.73
CA ASN A 81 -7.12 -6.92 -15.70
C ASN A 81 -7.36 -5.54 -16.32
N ASN A 82 -7.23 -5.43 -17.64
CA ASN A 82 -7.60 -4.23 -18.40
C ASN A 82 -9.04 -4.35 -18.88
N THR A 83 -9.93 -3.51 -18.37
CA THR A 83 -11.33 -3.43 -18.76
C THR A 83 -11.60 -2.34 -19.81
N GLY A 84 -10.55 -1.71 -20.34
CA GLY A 84 -10.65 -0.74 -21.43
C GLY A 84 -10.83 -1.43 -22.78
N SER A 85 -11.28 -0.67 -23.77
CA SER A 85 -11.47 -1.15 -25.14
C SER A 85 -10.17 -1.30 -25.94
N LEU A 86 -9.06 -0.76 -25.45
CA LEU A 86 -7.75 -0.76 -26.13
C LEU A 86 -6.69 -1.52 -25.31
N PRO A 87 -5.72 -2.17 -25.97
CA PRO A 87 -4.56 -2.77 -25.30
C PRO A 87 -3.75 -1.75 -24.51
N ARG A 88 -3.09 -2.21 -23.42
CA ARG A 88 -2.28 -1.34 -22.54
C ARG A 88 -0.95 -2.04 -22.19
N VAL A 89 0.13 -1.26 -22.20
CA VAL A 89 1.46 -1.69 -21.75
C VAL A 89 1.66 -1.27 -20.30
N TYR A 90 2.23 -2.16 -19.48
CA TYR A 90 2.46 -1.94 -18.06
C TYR A 90 3.95 -2.08 -17.72
N THR A 91 4.46 -1.16 -16.90
CA THR A 91 5.78 -1.27 -16.28
C THR A 91 5.60 -1.66 -14.82
N VAL A 92 6.31 -2.69 -14.38
CA VAL A 92 6.24 -3.19 -13.00
C VAL A 92 7.55 -2.89 -12.29
N GLY A 93 7.46 -2.32 -11.10
CA GLY A 93 8.59 -2.00 -10.24
C GLY A 93 8.17 -1.96 -8.77
N HIS A 94 9.09 -1.59 -7.90
CA HIS A 94 8.82 -1.40 -6.47
C HIS A 94 9.52 -0.14 -5.97
N VAL A 95 8.96 0.44 -4.90
CA VAL A 95 9.54 1.58 -4.18
C VAL A 95 9.54 1.22 -2.71
N GLY A 96 10.71 1.30 -2.07
CA GLY A 96 10.88 1.07 -0.64
C GLY A 96 10.10 2.09 0.19
N ALA A 97 9.76 1.70 1.41
CA ALA A 97 9.14 2.57 2.40
C ALA A 97 9.88 2.41 3.72
N ALA A 98 10.02 3.50 4.47
CA ALA A 98 10.73 3.47 5.74
C ALA A 98 10.05 2.52 6.73
N THR A 99 10.90 1.87 7.53
CA THR A 99 10.51 1.07 8.68
C THR A 99 11.27 1.57 9.91
N VAL A 100 10.77 1.23 11.10
CA VAL A 100 11.39 1.63 12.37
C VAL A 100 11.68 0.40 13.21
N TYR A 101 12.89 0.35 13.77
CA TYR A 101 13.18 -0.57 14.87
C TYR A 101 12.64 0.04 16.16
N THR A 102 11.65 -0.63 16.74
CA THR A 102 11.04 -0.18 18.00
C THR A 102 11.90 -0.49 19.21
N LEU A 103 12.82 -1.46 19.09
CA LEU A 103 13.72 -1.91 20.15
C LEU A 103 15.18 -1.56 19.79
N PRO A 104 15.96 -0.98 20.73
CA PRO A 104 17.40 -0.89 20.58
C PRO A 104 18.03 -2.28 20.65
N LYS A 105 19.26 -2.38 20.13
CA LYS A 105 20.05 -3.62 20.24
C LYS A 105 20.14 -4.05 21.70
N ASN A 106 19.79 -5.31 21.97
CA ASN A 106 19.83 -5.95 23.30
C ASN A 106 18.93 -5.29 24.36
N SER A 107 17.83 -4.65 23.98
CA SER A 107 16.86 -4.06 24.91
C SER A 107 15.44 -4.53 24.62
N SER A 108 14.69 -4.88 25.66
CA SER A 108 13.23 -5.08 25.61
C SER A 108 12.44 -3.80 25.89
N ILE A 109 13.13 -2.72 26.27
CA ILE A 109 12.53 -1.41 26.43
C ILE A 109 12.48 -0.73 25.07
N PRO A 110 11.29 -0.23 24.63
CA PRO A 110 11.16 0.55 23.42
C PRO A 110 12.14 1.72 23.38
N GLN A 111 12.75 1.96 22.23
CA GLN A 111 13.68 3.08 22.11
C GLN A 111 12.94 4.39 22.42
N ARG A 112 13.55 5.26 23.22
CA ARG A 112 13.10 6.65 23.32
C ARG A 112 13.47 7.35 22.02
N ASN A 113 12.47 7.53 21.17
CA ASN A 113 12.59 8.19 19.89
C ASN A 113 12.73 9.71 20.12
N ASN A 114 13.93 10.25 19.81
CA ASN A 114 14.12 11.66 19.43
C ASN A 114 14.36 11.77 17.90
N LEU A 115 13.70 10.88 17.13
CA LEU A 115 13.81 10.55 15.70
C LEU A 115 14.86 9.46 15.38
N GLY A 116 14.75 8.29 16.02
CA GLY A 116 15.73 7.20 15.94
C GLY A 116 16.06 6.72 14.52
N ASP A 117 17.24 6.09 14.40
CA ASP A 117 17.87 5.65 13.16
C ASP A 117 16.89 4.93 12.21
N PHE A 118 16.47 5.62 11.16
CA PHE A 118 15.65 5.06 10.10
C PHE A 118 16.51 4.16 9.22
N VAL A 119 15.99 2.99 8.88
CA VAL A 119 16.61 2.10 7.91
C VAL A 119 15.85 2.25 6.61
N ALA A 120 16.55 2.69 5.56
CA ALA A 120 16.04 2.77 4.19
C ALA A 120 16.25 1.44 3.47
#